data_AF-A0A8J4VEM7-F1
#
_entry.id   AF-A0A8J4VEM7-F1
#
_cell.length_a   1.000
_cell.length_b   1.000
_cell.length_c   1.000
_cell.angle_alpha   90.00
_cell.angle_beta   90.00
_cell.angle_gamma   90.00
#
_symmetry.space_group_name_H-M   'P 1'
#
loop_
_entity.id
_entity.type
_entity.pdbx_description
1 polymer ?
#
loop_
_entity_poly.entity_id
_entity_poly.type
_entity_poly.pdbx_seq_one_letter_code
_entity_poly.pdbx_strand_id
1 'polypeptide(L)'
;MKIISERGFPQDDYEDFDDTPEENTEKTCLHPCVFRGKCVSCETVALKYVHQGMWLWHSKDEMDRIRKVESAKLLQDKKMVLVLDLDQTLVHTTEQEKYLKTPQELLQHELRDGLFRLSRPWERMMLKLRPSVHTFLKEASTMFEIYMCTTSTRSYALKATEFLDPESVYFMSSRIIAREDLLEIDEKSLDLVLKEERMVLILDDTVSVWSKHESNLIPVKYRYFDSNHDWSVVSLSALGTDEGETTGALTTVLQQLKLIHRLFFNPKFEGGLQDRDVRDILNFLRVLQGCTLSFKHIFPSDFRPENSRLWLMAEELGAKISMDNLINPVTHVVTWFATAEEFEEAEMEEIILVRPKWLRTCYKALERVSEKDYLIKPKV
;
A
#
# COMPACT_ATOMS: atom_id res chain seq x y z
N MET A 1 35.59 -22.68 -20.94
CA MET A 1 36.64 -23.72 -21.08
C MET A 1 37.93 -23.06 -21.53
N LYS A 2 38.94 -23.05 -20.66
CA LYS A 2 40.36 -22.84 -21.00
C LYS A 2 41.18 -23.57 -19.94
N ILE A 3 42.12 -24.40 -20.39
CA ILE A 3 43.07 -25.19 -19.60
C ILE A 3 44.46 -24.61 -19.85
N ILE A 4 45.23 -24.36 -18.79
CA ILE A 4 46.71 -24.17 -18.78
C ILE A 4 47.16 -24.58 -17.36
N SER A 5 47.71 -25.77 -17.11
CA SER A 5 49.10 -26.28 -17.26
C SER A 5 50.17 -25.58 -16.40
N GLU A 6 50.81 -26.39 -15.56
CA GLU A 6 51.83 -26.12 -14.52
C GLU A 6 53.20 -25.62 -15.04
N ARG A 7 53.91 -24.84 -14.20
CA ARG A 7 55.31 -25.10 -13.72
C ARG A 7 55.92 -23.90 -12.97
N GLY A 8 56.58 -24.17 -11.83
CA GLY A 8 57.78 -23.44 -11.36
C GLY A 8 57.72 -22.80 -9.96
N PHE A 9 58.37 -23.42 -8.97
CA PHE A 9 58.69 -22.91 -7.60
C PHE A 9 59.90 -21.93 -7.60
N PRO A 10 60.40 -21.43 -6.45
CA PRO A 10 59.87 -20.33 -5.60
C PRO A 10 60.94 -19.23 -5.37
N GLN A 11 60.56 -18.04 -4.91
CA GLN A 11 61.48 -17.18 -4.13
C GLN A 11 60.70 -16.07 -3.42
N ASP A 12 60.88 -16.04 -2.09
CA ASP A 12 60.47 -14.97 -1.19
C ASP A 12 61.25 -13.69 -1.51
N ASP A 13 60.59 -12.53 -1.46
CA ASP A 13 60.96 -11.42 -0.58
C ASP A 13 60.12 -10.16 -0.85
N TYR A 14 59.44 -9.72 0.22
CA TYR A 14 59.03 -8.35 0.58
C TYR A 14 58.48 -7.41 -0.50
N GLU A 15 57.16 -7.20 -0.49
CA GLU A 15 56.56 -5.93 -0.95
C GLU A 15 55.47 -5.42 0.02
N ASP A 16 55.43 -4.09 0.07
CA ASP A 16 54.79 -3.19 1.00
C ASP A 16 53.27 -3.39 1.18
N PHE A 17 52.81 -3.01 2.38
CA PHE A 17 51.41 -2.73 2.70
C PHE A 17 50.89 -1.60 1.80
N ASP A 18 50.15 -1.94 0.74
CA ASP A 18 49.22 -1.01 0.10
C ASP A 18 47.82 -1.21 0.72
N ASP A 19 47.55 -0.40 1.73
CA ASP A 19 46.31 -0.36 2.51
C ASP A 19 45.25 0.45 1.73
N THR A 20 44.88 -0.03 0.55
CA THR A 20 43.68 0.45 -0.15
C THR A 20 42.53 -0.49 0.20
N PRO A 21 41.42 0.00 0.79
CA PRO A 21 40.26 -0.84 1.01
C PRO A 21 39.67 -1.14 -0.37
N GLU A 22 39.95 -2.34 -0.89
CA GLU A 22 39.25 -2.90 -2.03
C GLU A 22 37.75 -2.78 -1.76
N GLU A 23 37.05 -2.05 -2.65
CA GLU A 23 35.61 -1.93 -2.65
C GLU A 23 34.99 -3.32 -2.53
N ASN A 24 34.28 -3.54 -1.42
CA ASN A 24 33.64 -4.79 -1.10
C ASN A 24 32.44 -4.99 -2.05
N THR A 25 32.71 -5.41 -3.29
CA THR A 25 31.68 -5.91 -4.20
C THR A 25 31.09 -7.15 -3.52
N GLU A 26 29.86 -7.04 -3.03
CA GLU A 26 29.14 -8.12 -2.34
C GLU A 26 29.19 -9.41 -3.18
N LYS A 27 30.07 -10.32 -2.78
CA LYS A 27 30.37 -11.56 -3.51
C LYS A 27 29.19 -12.51 -3.39
N THR A 28 28.56 -12.83 -4.53
CA THR A 28 27.75 -14.05 -4.67
C THR A 28 28.58 -15.26 -4.25
N CYS A 29 28.04 -16.13 -3.41
CA CYS A 29 28.73 -17.36 -3.02
C CYS A 29 28.33 -18.54 -3.91
N LEU A 30 29.22 -19.52 -4.08
CA LEU A 30 29.00 -20.70 -4.93
C LEU A 30 28.47 -21.92 -4.16
N HIS A 31 28.07 -21.74 -2.89
CA HIS A 31 27.60 -22.85 -2.07
C HIS A 31 26.21 -23.31 -2.52
N PRO A 32 25.91 -24.62 -2.47
CA PRO A 32 24.68 -25.17 -3.04
C PRO A 32 23.45 -25.03 -2.13
N CYS A 33 23.61 -24.61 -0.88
CA CYS A 33 22.57 -24.69 0.14
C CYS A 33 22.19 -23.31 0.69
N VAL A 34 20.91 -22.96 0.53
CA VAL A 34 20.30 -21.74 1.04
C VAL A 34 19.19 -22.11 2.04
N PHE A 35 19.19 -21.45 3.19
CA PHE A 35 18.11 -21.53 4.17
C PHE A 35 17.66 -20.11 4.51
N ARG A 36 16.37 -19.80 4.37
CA ARG A 36 15.78 -18.46 4.62
C ARG A 36 16.54 -17.31 3.93
N GLY A 37 16.90 -17.52 2.66
CA GLY A 37 17.60 -16.50 1.87
C GLY A 37 19.02 -16.18 2.31
N LYS A 38 19.64 -17.03 3.14
CA LYS A 38 21.06 -16.95 3.48
C LYS A 38 21.75 -18.27 3.12
N CYS A 39 22.97 -18.16 2.60
CA CYS A 39 23.84 -19.31 2.40
C CYS A 39 24.09 -20.00 3.75
N VAL A 40 23.85 -21.31 3.84
CA VAL A 40 24.11 -22.07 5.09
C VAL A 40 25.60 -22.08 5.45
N SER A 41 26.49 -21.99 4.46
CA SER A 41 27.94 -22.07 4.65
C SER A 41 28.65 -20.74 4.91
N CYS A 42 28.15 -19.62 4.39
CA CYS A 42 28.85 -18.33 4.46
C CYS A 42 27.93 -17.12 4.64
N GLU A 43 26.64 -17.35 4.93
CA GLU A 43 25.63 -16.34 5.25
C GLU A 43 25.32 -15.29 4.18
N THR A 44 25.97 -15.36 3.01
CA THR A 44 25.67 -14.51 1.85
C THR A 44 24.18 -14.59 1.49
N VAL A 45 23.55 -13.42 1.32
CA VAL A 45 22.13 -13.31 1.00
C VAL A 45 21.87 -13.84 -0.42
N ALA A 46 20.89 -14.72 -0.53
CA ALA A 46 20.36 -15.24 -1.78
C ALA A 46 18.90 -14.82 -1.92
N LEU A 47 18.56 -14.17 -3.03
CA LEU A 47 17.18 -13.73 -3.25
C LEU A 47 16.35 -14.89 -3.83
N LYS A 48 15.15 -15.05 -3.27
CA LYS A 48 14.21 -16.08 -3.70
C LYS A 48 13.52 -15.62 -4.97
N TYR A 49 13.56 -16.43 -6.03
CA TYR A 49 12.68 -16.24 -7.17
C TYR A 49 11.37 -16.99 -6.90
N VAL A 50 10.24 -16.29 -6.90
CA VAL A 50 8.94 -16.88 -6.51
C VAL A 50 8.37 -17.81 -7.61
N HIS A 51 9.12 -18.12 -8.67
CA HIS A 51 8.79 -19.22 -9.58
C HIS A 51 9.51 -20.50 -9.15
N GLN A 52 8.75 -21.54 -8.82
CA GLN A 52 9.23 -22.94 -8.66
C GLN A 52 10.36 -23.17 -7.64
N GLY A 53 10.43 -22.40 -6.54
CA GLY A 53 11.35 -22.70 -5.45
C GLY A 53 12.84 -22.60 -5.82
N MET A 54 13.16 -21.83 -6.86
CA MET A 54 14.54 -21.62 -7.31
C MET A 54 15.15 -20.43 -6.55
N TRP A 55 16.31 -20.67 -5.94
CA TRP A 55 17.16 -19.62 -5.39
C TRP A 55 18.10 -19.16 -6.50
N LEU A 56 18.10 -17.85 -6.77
CA LEU A 56 19.05 -17.28 -7.71
C LEU A 56 20.01 -16.37 -6.94
N TRP A 57 21.30 -16.69 -7.03
CA TRP A 57 22.36 -15.80 -6.58
C TRP A 57 22.40 -14.62 -7.55
N HIS A 58 21.87 -13.48 -7.15
CA HIS A 58 21.97 -12.26 -7.95
C HIS A 58 22.65 -11.17 -7.14
N SER A 59 23.61 -10.50 -7.78
CA SER A 59 24.11 -9.22 -7.29
C SER A 59 22.96 -8.20 -7.32
N LYS A 60 23.05 -7.18 -6.46
CA LYS A 60 22.08 -6.08 -6.40
C LYS A 60 21.83 -5.46 -7.78
N ASP A 61 22.89 -5.29 -8.57
CA ASP A 61 22.81 -4.70 -9.91
C ASP A 61 21.92 -5.49 -10.88
N GLU A 62 21.99 -6.83 -10.85
CA GLU A 62 21.17 -7.66 -11.74
C GLU A 62 19.70 -7.65 -11.30
N MET A 63 19.44 -7.63 -9.99
CA MET A 63 18.08 -7.49 -9.47
C MET A 63 17.47 -6.14 -9.88
N ASP A 64 18.23 -5.06 -9.76
CA ASP A 64 17.78 -3.72 -10.15
C ASP A 64 17.53 -3.65 -11.66
N ARG A 65 18.36 -4.34 -12.46
CA ARG A 65 18.14 -4.48 -13.90
C ARG A 65 16.85 -5.22 -14.22
N ILE A 66 16.58 -6.34 -13.55
CA ILE A 66 15.33 -7.12 -13.71
C ILE A 66 14.14 -6.25 -13.32
N ARG A 67 14.18 -5.61 -12.14
CA ARG A 67 13.12 -4.72 -11.65
C ARG A 67 12.82 -3.63 -12.68
N LYS A 68 13.83 -2.99 -13.25
CA LYS A 68 13.67 -1.95 -14.25
C LYS A 68 12.99 -2.46 -15.53
N VAL A 69 13.39 -3.62 -16.04
CA VAL A 69 12.80 -4.23 -17.25
C VAL A 69 11.34 -4.62 -16.99
N GLU A 70 11.07 -5.28 -15.87
CA GLU A 70 9.74 -5.72 -15.49
C GLU A 70 8.80 -4.55 -15.18
N SER A 71 9.31 -3.49 -14.53
CA SER A 71 8.59 -2.23 -14.34
C SER A 71 8.25 -1.55 -15.64
N ALA A 72 9.18 -1.47 -16.60
CA ALA A 72 8.91 -0.84 -17.89
C ALA A 72 7.75 -1.52 -18.65
N LYS A 73 7.71 -2.87 -18.63
CA LYS A 73 6.59 -3.63 -19.22
C LYS A 73 5.26 -3.28 -18.55
N LEU A 74 5.22 -3.31 -17.22
CA LEU A 74 3.98 -3.06 -16.47
C LEU A 74 3.48 -1.61 -16.62
N LEU A 75 4.40 -0.64 -16.66
CA LEU A 75 4.08 0.77 -16.90
C LEU A 75 3.53 1.02 -18.31
N GLN A 76 3.95 0.25 -19.32
CA GLN A 76 3.39 0.31 -20.67
C GLN A 76 1.89 -0.02 -20.68
N ASP A 77 1.48 -0.98 -19.84
CA ASP A 77 0.08 -1.37 -19.64
C ASP A 77 -0.66 -0.41 -18.69
N LYS A 78 -0.03 0.71 -18.30
CA LYS A 78 -0.51 1.65 -17.28
C LYS A 78 -0.87 0.97 -15.96
N LYS A 79 -0.03 0.03 -15.50
CA LYS A 79 -0.20 -0.62 -14.21
C LYS A 79 0.93 -0.29 -13.24
N MET A 80 0.58 -0.28 -11.96
CA MET A 80 1.49 -0.18 -10.81
C MET A 80 1.48 -1.51 -10.04
N VAL A 81 2.15 -1.59 -8.89
CA VAL A 81 2.14 -2.78 -8.03
C VAL A 81 1.43 -2.48 -6.72
N LEU A 82 0.62 -3.44 -6.27
CA LEU A 82 -0.04 -3.38 -4.97
C LEU A 82 0.30 -4.63 -4.17
N VAL A 83 1.00 -4.45 -3.05
CA VAL A 83 1.32 -5.50 -2.08
C VAL A 83 0.28 -5.45 -0.98
N LEU A 84 -0.42 -6.56 -0.77
CA LEU A 84 -1.48 -6.69 0.21
C LEU A 84 -1.05 -7.63 1.33
N ASP A 85 -1.18 -7.19 2.57
CA ASP A 85 -1.22 -8.10 3.70
C ASP A 85 -2.55 -8.88 3.75
N LEU A 86 -2.56 -9.95 4.55
CA LEU A 86 -3.71 -10.84 4.71
C LEU A 86 -4.47 -10.57 6.02
N ASP A 87 -3.82 -10.78 7.16
CA ASP A 87 -4.46 -10.85 8.48
C ASP A 87 -4.69 -9.45 9.06
N GLN A 88 -5.92 -9.15 9.50
CA GLN A 88 -6.37 -7.80 9.87
C GLN A 88 -6.27 -6.76 8.74
N THR A 89 -5.98 -7.18 7.50
CA THR A 89 -5.99 -6.33 6.30
C THR A 89 -7.14 -6.71 5.37
N LEU A 90 -7.14 -7.93 4.85
CA LEU A 90 -8.17 -8.47 3.94
C LEU A 90 -9.13 -9.44 4.64
N VAL A 91 -8.64 -10.13 5.67
CA VAL A 91 -9.39 -11.10 6.46
C VAL A 91 -9.10 -10.91 7.93
N HIS A 92 -9.96 -11.43 8.80
CA HIS A 92 -9.64 -11.61 10.22
C HIS A 92 -9.96 -13.05 10.60
N THR A 93 -9.15 -13.68 11.45
CA THR A 93 -9.36 -15.05 11.88
C THR A 93 -9.39 -15.21 13.39
N THR A 94 -10.09 -16.23 13.88
CA THR A 94 -10.13 -16.59 15.30
C THR A 94 -10.26 -18.10 15.50
N GLU A 95 -9.72 -18.61 16.59
CA GLU A 95 -9.90 -19.99 17.04
C GLU A 95 -11.10 -20.13 18.00
N GLN A 96 -11.78 -19.03 18.33
CA GLN A 96 -12.87 -19.06 19.30
C GLN A 96 -14.10 -19.79 18.77
N GLU A 97 -14.42 -20.91 19.40
CA GLU A 97 -15.59 -21.73 19.05
C GLU A 97 -16.93 -21.05 19.33
N LYS A 98 -16.96 -19.94 20.09
CA LYS A 98 -18.19 -19.19 20.37
C LYS A 98 -18.87 -18.64 19.11
N TYR A 99 -18.15 -18.53 18.00
CA TYR A 99 -18.67 -18.14 16.70
C TYR A 99 -19.23 -19.33 15.89
N LEU A 100 -19.10 -20.57 16.39
CA LEU A 100 -19.69 -21.80 15.86
C LEU A 100 -21.02 -22.08 16.60
N LYS A 101 -22.07 -21.29 16.36
CA LYS A 101 -23.24 -21.33 17.27
C LYS A 101 -24.25 -22.44 16.98
N THR A 102 -24.31 -23.07 15.80
CA THR A 102 -25.26 -24.18 15.57
C THR A 102 -24.69 -25.44 14.89
N PRO A 103 -25.19 -26.64 15.23
CA PRO A 103 -24.81 -27.90 14.55
C PRO A 103 -25.12 -27.94 13.05
N GLN A 104 -26.09 -27.14 12.58
CA GLN A 104 -26.44 -27.02 11.17
C GLN A 104 -25.48 -26.09 10.42
N GLU A 105 -25.03 -25.01 11.07
CA GLU A 105 -23.94 -24.15 10.58
C GLU A 105 -22.61 -24.93 10.50
N LEU A 106 -22.33 -25.85 11.43
CA LEU A 106 -21.13 -26.70 11.38
C LEU A 106 -20.98 -27.54 10.09
N LEU A 107 -22.07 -27.74 9.34
CA LEU A 107 -22.13 -28.50 8.09
C LEU A 107 -22.02 -27.63 6.83
N GLN A 108 -22.08 -26.30 6.96
CA GLN A 108 -22.02 -25.36 5.84
C GLN A 108 -20.61 -24.76 5.74
N HIS A 109 -20.04 -24.75 4.52
CA HIS A 109 -18.75 -24.10 4.26
C HIS A 109 -18.83 -22.56 4.31
N GLU A 110 -20.01 -22.01 4.02
CA GLU A 110 -20.35 -20.59 4.09
C GLU A 110 -21.43 -20.38 5.14
N LEU A 111 -21.12 -19.57 6.15
CA LEU A 111 -21.95 -19.42 7.36
C LEU A 111 -22.86 -18.18 7.33
N ARG A 112 -22.87 -17.46 6.19
CA ARG A 112 -23.37 -16.08 5.93
C ARG A 112 -22.34 -14.96 6.16
N ASP A 113 -22.53 -13.85 5.44
CA ASP A 113 -21.76 -12.60 5.51
C ASP A 113 -20.23 -12.75 5.36
N GLY A 114 -19.76 -13.64 4.49
CA GLY A 114 -18.31 -13.83 4.28
C GLY A 114 -17.58 -14.45 5.47
N LEU A 115 -18.30 -15.15 6.36
CA LEU A 115 -17.73 -15.98 7.42
C LEU A 115 -17.58 -17.42 6.95
N PHE A 116 -16.36 -17.95 7.08
CA PHE A 116 -15.96 -19.26 6.58
C PHE A 116 -15.27 -20.08 7.66
N ARG A 117 -15.34 -21.39 7.50
CA ARG A 117 -14.56 -22.32 8.31
C ARG A 117 -13.27 -22.71 7.59
N LEU A 118 -12.15 -22.46 8.24
CA LEU A 118 -10.84 -22.88 7.77
C LEU A 118 -10.48 -24.23 8.41
N SER A 119 -10.77 -25.31 7.70
CA SER A 119 -10.51 -26.67 8.17
C SER A 119 -9.04 -27.03 8.04
N ARG A 120 -8.35 -27.16 9.18
CA ARG A 120 -7.05 -27.84 9.31
C ARG A 120 -7.26 -29.17 10.03
N PRO A 121 -6.39 -30.18 9.83
CA PRO A 121 -6.57 -31.49 10.48
C PRO A 121 -6.60 -31.44 12.02
N TRP A 122 -6.05 -30.38 12.62
CA TRP A 122 -5.86 -30.24 14.07
C TRP A 122 -6.41 -28.94 14.66
N GLU A 123 -6.90 -28.02 13.83
CA GLU A 123 -7.31 -26.67 14.24
C GLU A 123 -8.61 -26.27 13.53
N ARG A 124 -9.54 -25.69 14.29
CA ARG A 124 -10.80 -25.14 13.78
C ARG A 124 -10.72 -23.62 13.87
N MET A 125 -10.31 -22.99 12.78
CA MET A 125 -10.32 -21.54 12.66
C MET A 125 -11.58 -21.06 11.94
N MET A 126 -12.08 -19.92 12.41
CA MET A 126 -13.05 -19.10 11.71
C MET A 126 -12.31 -18.02 10.95
N LEU A 127 -12.71 -17.78 9.71
CA LEU A 127 -12.17 -16.73 8.86
C LEU A 127 -13.31 -15.83 8.42
N LYS A 128 -13.14 -14.53 8.62
CA LYS A 128 -14.05 -13.50 8.15
C LYS A 128 -13.37 -12.71 7.03
N LEU A 129 -13.99 -12.68 5.86
CA LEU A 129 -13.60 -11.75 4.79
C LEU A 129 -13.99 -10.32 5.18
N ARG A 130 -13.10 -9.37 4.94
CA ARG A 130 -13.41 -7.95 5.10
C ARG A 130 -14.47 -7.55 4.06
N PRO A 131 -15.48 -6.76 4.45
CA PRO A 131 -16.48 -6.26 3.50
C PRO A 131 -15.84 -5.62 2.26
N SER A 132 -16.47 -5.81 1.10
CA SER A 132 -16.04 -5.31 -0.21
C SER A 132 -14.72 -5.87 -0.76
N VAL A 133 -14.09 -6.88 -0.13
CA VAL A 133 -12.78 -7.40 -0.56
C VAL A 133 -12.76 -7.91 -2.02
N HIS A 134 -13.81 -8.60 -2.48
CA HIS A 134 -13.87 -9.09 -3.86
C HIS A 134 -13.96 -7.96 -4.88
N THR A 135 -14.81 -6.96 -4.61
CA THR A 135 -14.93 -5.75 -5.44
C THR A 135 -13.60 -4.98 -5.45
N PHE A 136 -12.97 -4.85 -4.29
CA PHE A 136 -11.65 -4.25 -4.14
C PHE A 136 -10.60 -4.95 -5.02
N LEU A 137 -10.46 -6.27 -4.92
CA LEU A 137 -9.48 -7.04 -5.70
C LEU A 137 -9.75 -6.93 -7.21
N LYS A 138 -11.02 -7.08 -7.61
CA LYS A 138 -11.44 -6.98 -9.01
C LYS A 138 -11.07 -5.62 -9.60
N GLU A 139 -11.45 -4.53 -8.94
CA GLU A 139 -11.19 -3.18 -9.44
C GLU A 139 -9.72 -2.81 -9.36
N ALA A 140 -9.03 -3.13 -8.26
CA ALA A 140 -7.61 -2.88 -8.10
C ALA A 140 -6.79 -3.62 -9.18
N SER A 141 -7.14 -4.85 -9.54
CA SER A 141 -6.42 -5.63 -10.56
C SER A 141 -6.38 -4.98 -11.96
N THR A 142 -7.32 -4.06 -12.24
CA THR A 142 -7.33 -3.29 -13.49
C THR A 142 -6.19 -2.26 -13.56
N MET A 143 -5.72 -1.79 -12.42
CA MET A 143 -4.70 -0.75 -12.27
C MET A 143 -3.38 -1.28 -11.68
N PHE A 144 -3.42 -2.43 -11.01
CA PHE A 144 -2.29 -2.96 -10.25
C PHE A 144 -2.02 -4.44 -10.56
N GLU A 145 -0.75 -4.81 -10.59
CA GLU A 145 -0.31 -6.19 -10.39
C GLU A 145 -0.28 -6.45 -8.87
N ILE A 146 -1.06 -7.44 -8.42
CA ILE A 146 -1.32 -7.67 -6.99
C ILE A 146 -0.41 -8.78 -6.45
N TYR A 147 0.27 -8.49 -5.33
CA TYR A 147 1.03 -9.44 -4.52
C TYR A 147 0.37 -9.61 -3.16
N MET A 148 0.46 -10.82 -2.59
CA MET A 148 0.17 -11.06 -1.18
C MET A 148 1.48 -11.16 -0.41
N CYS A 149 1.63 -10.43 0.68
CA CYS A 149 2.79 -10.50 1.57
C CYS A 149 2.34 -10.63 3.03
N THR A 150 2.45 -11.82 3.60
CA THR A 150 1.96 -12.14 4.94
C THR A 150 3.05 -12.74 5.82
N THR A 151 3.03 -12.41 7.11
CA THR A 151 3.82 -13.11 8.13
C THR A 151 3.19 -14.44 8.53
N SER A 152 2.09 -14.88 7.91
CA SER A 152 1.49 -16.20 8.14
C SER A 152 2.11 -17.30 7.26
N THR A 153 1.85 -18.56 7.61
CA THR A 153 2.38 -19.71 6.84
C THR A 153 1.82 -19.76 5.42
N ARG A 154 2.57 -20.27 4.46
CA ARG A 154 2.09 -20.45 3.08
C ARG A 154 0.85 -21.32 2.98
N SER A 155 0.80 -22.39 3.76
CA SER A 155 -0.37 -23.27 3.81
C SER A 155 -1.62 -22.51 4.26
N TYR A 156 -1.47 -21.53 5.16
CA TYR A 156 -2.58 -20.66 5.57
C TYR A 156 -2.97 -19.70 4.46
N ALA A 157 -2.00 -18.99 3.88
CA ALA A 157 -2.24 -18.05 2.79
C ALA A 157 -2.98 -18.72 1.62
N LEU A 158 -2.51 -19.89 1.17
CA LEU A 158 -3.15 -20.66 0.10
C LEU A 158 -4.60 -21.07 0.45
N LYS A 159 -4.86 -21.38 1.73
CA LYS A 159 -6.22 -21.73 2.16
C LYS A 159 -7.13 -20.50 2.21
N ALA A 160 -6.61 -19.35 2.63
CA ALA A 160 -7.35 -18.09 2.59
C ALA A 160 -7.64 -17.64 1.15
N THR A 161 -6.73 -17.89 0.21
CA THR A 161 -6.94 -17.56 -1.21
C THR A 161 -8.06 -18.36 -1.85
N GLU A 162 -8.38 -19.58 -1.37
CA GLU A 162 -9.57 -20.31 -1.85
C GLU A 162 -10.86 -19.53 -1.63
N PHE A 163 -10.90 -18.67 -0.60
CA PHE A 163 -12.05 -17.82 -0.31
C PHE A 163 -11.91 -16.42 -0.95
N LEU A 164 -10.71 -15.84 -0.99
CA LEU A 164 -10.48 -14.49 -1.54
C LEU A 164 -10.48 -14.45 -3.08
N ASP A 165 -9.91 -15.48 -3.70
CA ASP A 165 -9.67 -15.58 -5.15
C ASP A 165 -9.94 -17.01 -5.65
N PRO A 166 -11.21 -17.45 -5.64
CA PRO A 166 -11.57 -18.83 -5.99
C PRO A 166 -11.16 -19.22 -7.42
N GLU A 167 -11.08 -18.24 -8.33
CA GLU A 167 -10.70 -18.42 -9.73
C GLU A 167 -9.17 -18.29 -9.96
N SER A 168 -8.39 -18.00 -8.91
CA SER A 168 -6.93 -17.82 -8.97
C SER A 168 -6.47 -16.76 -9.99
N VAL A 169 -7.22 -15.67 -10.10
CA VAL A 169 -6.97 -14.58 -11.06
C VAL A 169 -5.94 -13.58 -10.52
N TYR A 170 -5.97 -13.29 -9.22
CA TYR A 170 -5.19 -12.24 -8.59
C TYR A 170 -3.92 -12.79 -7.93
N PHE A 171 -4.05 -13.87 -7.15
CA PHE A 171 -2.97 -14.43 -6.34
C PHE A 171 -2.43 -15.73 -6.95
N MET A 172 -1.81 -15.63 -8.13
CA MET A 172 -1.03 -16.74 -8.67
C MET A 172 0.06 -17.14 -7.66
N SER A 173 0.41 -18.43 -7.56
CA SER A 173 1.34 -18.91 -6.54
C SER A 173 2.70 -18.18 -6.54
N SER A 174 3.12 -17.63 -7.68
CA SER A 174 4.33 -16.81 -7.81
C SER A 174 4.23 -15.39 -7.23
N ARG A 175 3.06 -14.99 -6.72
CA ARG A 175 2.78 -13.66 -6.14
C ARG A 175 2.38 -13.74 -4.67
N ILE A 176 2.54 -14.90 -4.04
CA ILE A 176 2.30 -15.12 -2.61
C ILE A 176 3.64 -15.23 -1.89
N ILE A 177 3.96 -14.19 -1.12
CA ILE A 177 5.09 -14.10 -0.22
C ILE A 177 4.56 -14.39 1.20
N ALA A 178 4.95 -15.54 1.74
CA ALA A 178 4.53 -16.01 3.07
C ALA A 178 5.74 -16.06 4.02
N ARG A 179 5.50 -16.38 5.30
CA ARG A 179 6.53 -16.46 6.35
C ARG A 179 7.78 -17.24 5.94
N GLU A 180 7.64 -18.32 5.17
CA GLU A 180 8.77 -19.16 4.76
C GLU A 180 9.66 -18.51 3.69
N ASP A 181 9.25 -17.36 3.14
CA ASP A 181 9.99 -16.59 2.14
C ASP A 181 10.68 -15.36 2.73
N LEU A 182 10.20 -14.90 3.88
CA LEU A 182 10.74 -13.72 4.55
C LEU A 182 12.14 -14.05 5.09
N LEU A 183 13.05 -13.08 4.96
CA LEU A 183 14.40 -13.19 5.49
C LEU A 183 14.41 -13.20 7.02
N GLU A 184 13.57 -12.35 7.62
CA GLU A 184 13.37 -12.22 9.06
C GLU A 184 11.89 -12.48 9.39
N ILE A 185 11.60 -13.18 10.48
CA ILE A 185 10.25 -13.71 10.77
C ILE A 185 9.20 -12.60 10.95
N ASP A 186 9.62 -11.47 11.51
CA ASP A 186 8.74 -10.36 11.91
C ASP A 186 9.00 -9.08 11.09
N GLU A 187 9.71 -9.18 9.97
CA GLU A 187 9.98 -8.05 9.06
C GLU A 187 9.57 -8.41 7.63
N LYS A 188 8.80 -7.53 7.00
CA LYS A 188 8.42 -7.61 5.60
C LYS A 188 9.31 -6.68 4.78
N SER A 189 9.61 -7.10 3.55
CA SER A 189 10.46 -6.38 2.63
C SER A 189 9.95 -6.51 1.19
N LEU A 190 10.27 -5.52 0.36
CA LEU A 190 10.00 -5.56 -1.08
C LEU A 190 11.06 -6.33 -1.88
N ASP A 191 11.98 -7.01 -1.21
CA ASP A 191 13.06 -7.78 -1.84
C ASP A 191 12.57 -8.83 -2.85
N LEU A 192 11.41 -9.43 -2.57
CA LEU A 192 10.78 -10.45 -3.43
C LEU A 192 9.79 -9.87 -4.45
N VAL A 193 9.61 -8.55 -4.45
CA VAL A 193 8.82 -7.83 -5.45
C VAL A 193 9.75 -7.40 -6.58
N LEU A 194 9.56 -8.01 -7.74
CA LEU A 194 10.43 -7.84 -8.91
C LEU A 194 10.09 -6.59 -9.74
N LYS A 195 9.75 -5.49 -9.07
CA LYS A 195 9.41 -4.19 -9.66
C LYS A 195 10.08 -3.08 -8.86
N GLU A 196 10.34 -1.95 -9.51
CA GLU A 196 10.90 -0.76 -8.89
C GLU A 196 9.99 -0.25 -7.76
N GLU A 197 10.56 -0.01 -6.57
CA GLU A 197 9.81 0.43 -5.38
C GLU A 197 9.00 1.72 -5.60
N ARG A 198 9.48 2.62 -6.47
CA ARG A 198 8.80 3.88 -6.84
C ARG A 198 7.40 3.71 -7.43
N MET A 199 7.02 2.49 -7.82
CA MET A 199 5.69 2.15 -8.35
C MET A 199 4.96 1.07 -7.53
N VAL A 200 5.43 0.81 -6.30
CA VAL A 200 4.86 -0.19 -5.38
C VAL A 200 4.12 0.51 -4.25
N LEU A 201 2.85 0.14 -4.04
CA LEU A 201 2.06 0.52 -2.87
C LEU A 201 1.89 -0.70 -1.95
N ILE A 202 1.87 -0.46 -0.64
CA ILE A 202 1.67 -1.48 0.37
C ILE A 202 0.39 -1.17 1.15
N LEU A 203 -0.45 -2.18 1.36
CA LEU A 203 -1.62 -2.12 2.23
C LEU A 203 -1.43 -3.15 3.35
N ASP A 204 -1.28 -2.66 4.58
CA ASP A 204 -0.99 -3.50 5.76
C ASP A 204 -1.54 -2.85 7.03
N ASP A 205 -1.89 -3.63 8.04
CA ASP A 205 -2.36 -3.12 9.32
C ASP A 205 -1.22 -2.72 10.26
N THR A 206 -0.04 -3.30 10.04
CA THR A 206 1.09 -3.20 10.96
C THR A 206 2.23 -2.40 10.33
N VAL A 207 2.41 -1.16 10.77
CA VAL A 207 3.47 -0.26 10.25
C VAL A 207 4.87 -0.78 10.56
N SER A 208 5.09 -1.30 11.77
CA SER A 208 6.44 -1.67 12.24
C SER A 208 7.09 -2.82 11.47
N VAL A 209 6.31 -3.69 10.80
CA VAL A 209 6.88 -4.78 10.00
C VAL A 209 7.44 -4.28 8.66
N TRP A 210 7.15 -3.04 8.26
CA TRP A 210 7.64 -2.41 7.03
C TRP A 210 8.63 -1.28 7.30
N SER A 211 9.49 -1.42 8.31
CA SER A 211 10.42 -0.37 8.75
C SER A 211 11.29 0.23 7.64
N LYS A 212 11.65 -0.56 6.62
CA LYS A 212 12.44 -0.11 5.46
C LYS A 212 11.61 0.52 4.33
N HIS A 213 10.29 0.35 4.35
CA HIS A 213 9.39 0.70 3.23
C HIS A 213 8.14 1.47 3.70
N GLU A 214 8.19 2.11 4.88
CA GLU A 214 7.06 2.84 5.45
C GLU A 214 6.51 3.94 4.52
N SER A 215 7.38 4.54 3.70
CA SER A 215 7.00 5.54 2.69
C SER A 215 6.01 5.02 1.64
N ASN A 216 5.93 3.71 1.43
CA ASN A 216 5.05 3.06 0.46
C ASN A 216 3.74 2.57 1.10
N LEU A 217 3.64 2.65 2.42
CA LEU A 217 2.58 2.03 3.20
C LEU A 217 1.35 2.93 3.34
N ILE A 218 0.19 2.33 3.08
CA ILE A 218 -1.12 2.82 3.44
C ILE A 218 -1.62 1.94 4.59
N PRO A 219 -1.64 2.42 5.84
CA PRO A 219 -2.04 1.61 6.97
C PRO A 219 -3.56 1.39 6.99
N VAL A 220 -4.01 0.13 7.13
CA VAL A 220 -5.44 -0.19 7.29
C VAL A 220 -5.63 -1.33 8.27
N LYS A 221 -6.56 -1.17 9.21
CA LYS A 221 -6.82 -2.20 10.23
C LYS A 221 -8.24 -2.72 10.15
N TYR A 222 -8.41 -4.03 10.24
CA TYR A 222 -9.68 -4.72 10.26
C TYR A 222 -9.79 -5.59 11.50
N ARG A 223 -10.79 -5.31 12.34
CA ARG A 223 -11.01 -6.04 13.60
C ARG A 223 -12.46 -6.48 13.75
N TYR A 224 -12.77 -7.60 13.08
CA TYR A 224 -14.08 -8.24 13.22
C TYR A 224 -14.28 -8.99 14.54
N PHE A 225 -13.50 -10.03 14.79
CA PHE A 225 -13.59 -10.85 16.01
C PHE A 225 -13.08 -10.12 17.26
N ASP A 226 -13.58 -10.57 18.42
CA ASP A 226 -13.11 -10.11 19.72
C ASP A 226 -11.65 -10.50 19.96
N SER A 227 -10.89 -9.56 20.53
CA SER A 227 -9.58 -9.86 21.09
C SER A 227 -9.73 -10.17 22.58
N ASN A 228 -9.13 -11.27 23.04
CA ASN A 228 -9.02 -11.55 24.48
C ASN A 228 -7.92 -10.71 25.16
N HIS A 229 -7.06 -10.06 24.37
CA HIS A 229 -5.85 -9.41 24.85
C HIS A 229 -5.91 -7.88 24.80
N ASP A 230 -6.84 -7.31 24.03
CA ASP A 230 -6.99 -5.87 23.82
C ASP A 230 -8.41 -5.44 24.19
N TRP A 231 -8.61 -5.08 25.47
CA TRP A 231 -9.88 -4.60 26.00
C TRP A 231 -10.16 -3.13 25.66
N SER A 232 -9.20 -2.44 25.04
CA SER A 232 -9.32 -1.01 24.73
C SER A 232 -10.15 -0.73 23.47
N VAL A 233 -10.35 -1.74 22.61
CA VAL A 233 -11.07 -1.61 21.35
C VAL A 233 -12.18 -2.65 21.26
N VAL A 234 -13.42 -2.19 21.10
CA VAL A 234 -14.58 -3.05 20.87
C VAL A 234 -14.54 -3.59 19.43
N SER A 235 -14.73 -4.90 19.25
CA SER A 235 -14.74 -5.52 17.93
C SER A 235 -16.04 -5.26 17.17
N LEU A 236 -16.02 -5.38 15.84
CA LEU A 236 -17.25 -5.25 15.03
C LEU A 236 -18.26 -6.35 15.37
N SER A 237 -17.79 -7.57 15.66
CA SER A 237 -18.65 -8.69 16.04
C SER A 237 -19.36 -8.46 17.38
N ALA A 238 -18.72 -7.81 18.36
CA ALA A 238 -19.34 -7.44 19.63
C ALA A 238 -20.42 -6.35 19.46
N LEU A 239 -20.24 -5.46 18.50
CA LEU A 239 -21.22 -4.44 18.13
C LEU A 239 -22.38 -4.99 17.27
N GLY A 240 -22.29 -6.24 16.82
CA GLY A 240 -23.28 -6.84 15.92
C GLY A 240 -23.33 -6.15 14.54
N THR A 241 -22.22 -5.56 14.10
CA THR A 241 -22.11 -4.83 12.82
C THR A 241 -20.83 -5.22 12.08
N ASP A 242 -20.59 -4.61 10.92
CA ASP A 242 -19.35 -4.71 10.14
C ASP A 242 -19.08 -3.38 9.40
N GLU A 243 -18.00 -3.32 8.63
CA GLU A 243 -17.74 -2.19 7.73
C GLU A 243 -18.86 -2.06 6.67
N GLY A 244 -19.29 -0.83 6.40
CA GLY A 244 -20.33 -0.56 5.38
C GLY A 244 -19.81 -0.71 3.95
N GLU A 245 -20.69 -1.01 3.00
CA GLU A 245 -20.30 -1.19 1.59
C GLU A 245 -19.70 0.07 0.96
N THR A 246 -20.27 1.24 1.28
CA THR A 246 -19.86 2.54 0.70
C THR A 246 -18.87 3.32 1.57
N THR A 247 -18.86 3.06 2.88
CA THR A 247 -18.03 3.77 3.87
C THR A 247 -16.92 2.91 4.46
N GLY A 248 -16.85 1.63 4.08
CA GLY A 248 -15.83 0.70 4.53
C GLY A 248 -14.42 1.12 4.12
N ALA A 249 -13.44 0.58 4.83
CA ALA A 249 -12.06 0.99 4.66
C ALA A 249 -11.53 0.59 3.28
N LEU A 250 -11.84 -0.63 2.79
CA LEU A 250 -11.40 -1.06 1.46
C LEU A 250 -12.02 -0.21 0.34
N THR A 251 -13.28 0.22 0.50
CA THR A 251 -13.92 1.14 -0.46
C THR A 251 -13.22 2.50 -0.49
N THR A 252 -12.90 3.04 0.69
CA THR A 252 -12.15 4.30 0.83
C THR A 252 -10.75 4.19 0.23
N VAL A 253 -10.03 3.10 0.53
CA VAL A 253 -8.68 2.84 0.01
C VAL A 253 -8.73 2.66 -1.50
N LEU A 254 -9.72 1.96 -2.06
CA LEU A 254 -9.86 1.81 -3.51
C LEU A 254 -10.01 3.17 -4.21
N GLN A 255 -10.80 4.09 -3.65
CA GLN A 255 -10.91 5.46 -4.17
C GLN A 255 -9.56 6.18 -4.11
N GLN A 256 -8.81 6.03 -3.02
CA GLN A 256 -7.47 6.58 -2.90
C GLN A 256 -6.49 5.96 -3.91
N LEU A 257 -6.53 4.64 -4.13
CA LEU A 257 -5.70 3.95 -5.12
C LEU A 257 -6.00 4.42 -6.55
N LYS A 258 -7.28 4.64 -6.89
CA LYS A 258 -7.69 5.25 -8.17
C LYS A 258 -7.13 6.65 -8.35
N LEU A 259 -7.16 7.46 -7.29
CA LEU A 259 -6.57 8.80 -7.29
C LEU A 259 -5.06 8.73 -7.50
N ILE A 260 -4.35 7.91 -6.71
CA ILE A 260 -2.90 7.73 -6.82
C ILE A 260 -2.51 7.27 -8.22
N HIS A 261 -3.20 6.28 -8.77
CA HIS A 261 -2.98 5.79 -10.13
C HIS A 261 -3.16 6.90 -11.18
N ARG A 262 -4.27 7.64 -11.09
CA ARG A 262 -4.55 8.78 -11.98
C ARG A 262 -3.44 9.83 -11.92
N LEU A 263 -2.94 10.16 -10.72
CA LEU A 263 -1.84 11.10 -10.52
C LEU A 263 -0.54 10.53 -11.08
N PHE A 264 -0.19 9.29 -10.74
CA PHE A 264 1.03 8.63 -11.19
C PHE A 264 1.14 8.57 -12.72
N PHE A 265 0.03 8.42 -13.45
CA PHE A 265 0.01 8.42 -14.92
C PHE A 265 -0.45 9.73 -15.58
N ASN A 266 -0.64 10.82 -14.82
CA ASN A 266 -1.10 12.09 -15.37
C ASN A 266 -0.04 12.72 -16.30
N PRO A 267 -0.29 12.88 -17.61
CA PRO A 267 0.72 13.38 -18.55
C PRO A 267 1.08 14.86 -18.35
N LYS A 268 0.33 15.60 -17.51
CA LYS A 268 0.57 17.03 -17.24
C LYS A 268 1.69 17.29 -16.23
N PHE A 269 2.15 16.27 -15.51
CA PHE A 269 3.29 16.43 -14.59
C PHE A 269 4.60 16.55 -15.37
N GLU A 270 5.45 17.46 -14.91
CA GLU A 270 6.80 17.65 -15.44
C GLU A 270 7.64 16.38 -15.21
N GLY A 271 8.52 16.06 -16.16
CA GLY A 271 9.30 14.82 -16.15
C GLY A 271 8.59 13.64 -16.83
N GLY A 272 9.37 12.60 -17.16
CA GLY A 272 8.80 11.38 -17.75
C GLY A 272 8.28 10.42 -16.68
N LEU A 273 7.65 9.31 -17.09
CA LEU A 273 7.18 8.29 -16.16
C LEU A 273 8.32 7.69 -15.33
N GLN A 274 9.56 7.72 -15.82
CA GLN A 274 10.75 7.25 -15.12
C GLN A 274 11.11 8.09 -13.88
N ASP A 275 10.70 9.36 -13.86
CA ASP A 275 11.04 10.30 -12.77
C ASP A 275 9.96 10.34 -11.69
N ARG A 276 8.90 9.53 -11.83
CA ARG A 276 7.76 9.52 -10.92
C ARG A 276 7.96 8.51 -9.81
N ASP A 277 7.63 8.96 -8.60
CA ASP A 277 7.65 8.16 -7.40
C ASP A 277 6.31 8.24 -6.68
N VAL A 278 5.73 7.09 -6.38
CA VAL A 278 4.47 6.97 -5.65
C VAL A 278 4.59 7.50 -4.22
N ARG A 279 5.78 7.44 -3.63
CA ARG A 279 6.06 7.95 -2.27
C ARG A 279 5.85 9.46 -2.19
N ASP A 280 6.26 10.19 -3.24
CA ASP A 280 6.02 11.64 -3.33
C ASP A 280 4.52 11.94 -3.43
N ILE A 281 3.78 11.15 -4.21
CA ILE A 281 2.32 11.28 -4.31
C ILE A 281 1.67 11.02 -2.95
N LEU A 282 2.08 9.98 -2.23
CA LEU A 282 1.56 9.70 -0.89
C LEU A 282 1.84 10.85 0.08
N ASN A 283 3.03 11.44 0.03
CA ASN A 283 3.38 12.61 0.84
C ASN A 283 2.49 13.81 0.51
N PHE A 284 2.22 14.07 -0.77
CA PHE A 284 1.35 15.17 -1.19
C PHE A 284 -0.08 14.96 -0.70
N LEU A 285 -0.62 13.74 -0.83
CA LEU A 285 -1.97 13.41 -0.39
C LEU A 285 -2.18 13.58 1.13
N ARG A 286 -1.11 13.61 1.92
CA ARG A 286 -1.19 13.83 3.38
C ARG A 286 -1.34 15.31 3.74
N VAL A 287 -1.01 16.24 2.83
CA VAL A 287 -0.94 17.68 3.12
C VAL A 287 -2.30 18.23 3.55
N LEU A 288 -3.36 17.96 2.79
CA LEU A 288 -4.74 18.38 3.07
C LEU A 288 -5.64 17.20 3.42
N GLN A 289 -5.07 16.11 3.93
CA GLN A 289 -5.83 14.96 4.42
C GLN A 289 -6.80 15.42 5.52
N GLY A 290 -8.06 15.03 5.39
CA GLY A 290 -9.14 15.44 6.30
C GLY A 290 -9.79 16.78 5.95
N CYS A 291 -9.30 17.52 4.96
CA CYS A 291 -9.99 18.69 4.44
C CYS A 291 -11.04 18.28 3.40
N THR A 292 -12.28 18.72 3.60
CA THR A 292 -13.31 18.77 2.57
C THR A 292 -13.43 20.20 2.08
N LEU A 293 -13.12 20.46 0.82
CA LEU A 293 -13.15 21.78 0.19
C LEU A 293 -14.40 21.94 -0.69
N SER A 294 -14.95 23.14 -0.71
CA SER A 294 -15.92 23.59 -1.72
C SER A 294 -15.39 24.86 -2.40
N PHE A 295 -15.68 25.03 -3.69
CA PHE A 295 -15.26 26.21 -4.45
C PHE A 295 -16.49 27.08 -4.76
N LYS A 296 -16.63 28.22 -4.09
CA LYS A 296 -17.69 29.22 -4.36
C LYS A 296 -17.09 30.44 -5.06
N HIS A 297 -17.82 31.02 -6.01
CA HIS A 297 -17.42 32.24 -6.75
C HIS A 297 -16.04 32.18 -7.44
N ILE A 298 -15.48 30.99 -7.70
CA ILE A 298 -14.18 30.82 -8.38
C ILE A 298 -14.33 30.56 -9.88
N PHE A 299 -15.32 29.77 -10.27
CA PHE A 299 -15.48 29.27 -11.63
C PHE A 299 -16.70 29.90 -12.32
N PRO A 300 -16.63 30.25 -13.61
CA PRO A 300 -17.80 30.61 -14.40
C PRO A 300 -18.85 29.48 -14.44
N SER A 301 -20.12 29.81 -14.62
CA SER A 301 -21.23 28.83 -14.58
C SER A 301 -21.17 27.77 -15.68
N ASP A 302 -20.51 28.06 -16.81
CA ASP A 302 -20.32 27.15 -17.94
C ASP A 302 -19.00 26.36 -17.88
N PHE A 303 -18.17 26.61 -16.87
CA PHE A 303 -16.88 25.97 -16.70
C PHE A 303 -16.99 24.70 -15.85
N ARG A 304 -16.35 23.61 -16.29
CA ARG A 304 -16.22 22.37 -15.51
C ARG A 304 -15.10 22.49 -14.48
N PRO A 305 -15.39 22.62 -13.17
CA PRO A 305 -14.40 22.89 -12.13
C PRO A 305 -13.25 21.89 -12.08
N GLU A 306 -13.51 20.63 -12.39
CA GLU A 306 -12.55 19.52 -12.36
C GLU A 306 -11.37 19.73 -13.32
N ASN A 307 -11.55 20.56 -14.34
CA ASN A 307 -10.51 20.91 -15.30
C ASN A 307 -9.60 22.06 -14.82
N SER A 308 -9.92 22.70 -13.69
CA SER A 308 -9.14 23.78 -13.11
C SER A 308 -7.84 23.28 -12.47
N ARG A 309 -6.76 24.05 -12.62
CA ARG A 309 -5.53 23.78 -11.87
C ARG A 309 -5.73 23.88 -10.36
N LEU A 310 -6.61 24.75 -9.88
CA LEU A 310 -6.93 24.86 -8.45
C LEU A 310 -7.63 23.60 -7.94
N TRP A 311 -8.54 23.03 -8.72
CA TRP A 311 -9.20 21.78 -8.36
C TRP A 311 -8.20 20.63 -8.28
N LEU A 312 -7.37 20.49 -9.32
CA LEU A 312 -6.32 19.48 -9.37
C LEU A 312 -5.34 19.61 -8.19
N MET A 313 -4.94 20.83 -7.83
CA MET A 313 -4.08 21.08 -6.66
C MET A 313 -4.73 20.59 -5.35
N ALA A 314 -6.04 20.79 -5.18
CA ALA A 314 -6.76 20.28 -4.00
C ALA A 314 -6.74 18.74 -3.95
N GLU A 315 -7.08 18.08 -5.06
CA GLU A 315 -7.04 16.62 -5.13
C GLU A 315 -5.62 16.06 -4.94
N GLU A 316 -4.61 16.70 -5.54
CA GLU A 316 -3.19 16.33 -5.44
C GLU A 316 -2.66 16.45 -4.01
N LEU A 317 -3.19 17.39 -3.22
CA LEU A 317 -2.88 17.53 -1.81
C LEU A 317 -3.74 16.65 -0.91
N GLY A 318 -4.61 15.81 -1.48
CA GLY A 318 -5.45 14.85 -0.75
C GLY A 318 -6.71 15.43 -0.10
N ALA A 319 -7.11 16.64 -0.50
CA ALA A 319 -8.40 17.19 -0.08
C ALA A 319 -9.56 16.49 -0.81
N LYS A 320 -10.66 16.22 -0.09
CA LYS A 320 -11.94 15.84 -0.70
C LYS A 320 -12.60 17.10 -1.23
N ILE A 321 -13.27 17.01 -2.38
CA ILE A 321 -13.99 18.15 -2.94
C ILE A 321 -15.47 17.83 -2.92
N SER A 322 -16.25 18.72 -2.29
CA SER A 322 -17.71 18.63 -2.26
C SER A 322 -18.32 19.69 -3.15
N MET A 323 -19.25 19.27 -3.99
CA MET A 323 -20.08 20.15 -4.83
C MET A 323 -21.45 20.44 -4.18
N ASP A 324 -21.75 19.76 -3.06
CA ASP A 324 -22.99 19.89 -2.30
C ASP A 324 -22.69 19.78 -0.80
N ASN A 325 -23.19 20.72 0.00
CA ASN A 325 -22.98 20.76 1.44
C ASN A 325 -23.82 19.72 2.20
N LEU A 326 -24.77 19.04 1.54
CA LEU A 326 -25.73 18.15 2.19
C LEU A 326 -25.17 16.77 2.60
N ILE A 327 -24.09 16.30 1.98
CA ILE A 327 -23.63 14.91 2.11
C ILE A 327 -22.33 14.79 2.92
N ASN A 328 -21.42 15.76 2.80
CA ASN A 328 -20.15 15.78 3.51
C ASN A 328 -19.96 17.15 4.17
N PRO A 329 -19.66 17.22 5.48
CA PRO A 329 -19.39 18.48 6.15
C PRO A 329 -18.17 19.14 5.50
N VAL A 330 -18.39 20.31 4.92
CA VAL A 330 -17.34 21.11 4.29
C VAL A 330 -16.51 21.74 5.39
N THR A 331 -15.20 21.63 5.28
CA THR A 331 -14.26 22.22 6.25
C THR A 331 -13.80 23.60 5.80
N HIS A 332 -13.65 23.80 4.49
CA HIS A 332 -13.22 25.07 3.92
C HIS A 332 -13.99 25.40 2.66
N VAL A 333 -14.29 26.69 2.48
CA VAL A 333 -14.77 27.22 1.20
C VAL A 333 -13.67 28.10 0.62
N VAL A 334 -13.20 27.71 -0.57
CA VAL A 334 -12.24 28.47 -1.36
C VAL A 334 -13.02 29.47 -2.21
N THR A 335 -12.91 30.76 -1.90
CA THR A 335 -13.66 31.83 -2.57
C THR A 335 -12.86 33.13 -2.67
N TRP A 336 -13.26 34.05 -3.57
CA TRP A 336 -12.69 35.40 -3.64
C TRP A 336 -13.34 36.39 -2.68
N PHE A 337 -14.62 36.17 -2.35
CA PHE A 337 -15.43 36.98 -1.45
C PHE A 337 -16.57 36.14 -0.87
N ALA A 338 -17.23 36.64 0.17
CA ALA A 338 -18.42 36.03 0.73
C ALA A 338 -19.47 37.11 1.03
N THR A 339 -20.75 36.78 0.90
CA THR A 339 -21.88 37.62 1.34
C THR A 339 -22.03 37.56 2.87
N ALA A 340 -22.83 38.46 3.46
CA ALA A 340 -23.12 38.41 4.90
C ALA A 340 -23.76 37.07 5.30
N GLU A 341 -24.70 36.58 4.49
CA GLU A 341 -25.34 35.27 4.68
C GLU A 341 -24.33 34.12 4.61
N GLU A 342 -23.38 34.15 3.67
CA GLU A 342 -22.34 33.12 3.58
C GLU A 342 -21.34 33.17 4.75
N PHE A 343 -21.13 34.34 5.36
CA PHE A 343 -20.35 34.45 6.60
C PHE A 343 -21.11 33.87 7.80
N GLU A 344 -22.41 34.16 7.90
CA GLU A 344 -23.27 33.59 8.96
C GLU A 344 -23.38 32.05 8.84
N GLU A 345 -23.58 31.54 7.62
CA GLU A 345 -23.57 30.10 7.32
C GLU A 345 -22.23 29.46 7.73
N ALA A 346 -21.12 30.09 7.34
CA ALA A 346 -19.79 29.58 7.64
C ALA A 346 -19.47 29.60 9.14
N GLU A 347 -19.92 30.61 9.89
CA GLU A 347 -19.74 30.67 11.34
C GLU A 347 -20.57 29.58 12.04
N MET A 348 -21.82 29.39 11.63
CA MET A 348 -22.72 28.38 12.20
C MET A 348 -22.22 26.95 11.97
N GLU A 349 -21.68 26.66 10.80
CA GLU A 349 -21.19 25.34 10.40
C GLU A 349 -19.67 25.15 10.63
N GLU A 350 -19.01 26.12 11.30
CA GLU A 350 -17.56 26.14 11.56
C GLU A 350 -16.68 25.99 10.29
N ILE A 351 -17.14 26.52 9.16
CA ILE A 351 -16.47 26.49 7.86
C ILE A 351 -15.44 27.62 7.74
N ILE A 352 -14.23 27.27 7.32
CA ILE A 352 -13.16 28.26 7.10
C ILE A 352 -13.23 28.83 5.68
N LEU A 353 -13.52 30.14 5.56
CA LEU A 353 -13.51 30.84 4.27
C LEU A 353 -12.08 31.31 3.93
N VAL A 354 -11.49 30.75 2.87
CA VAL A 354 -10.10 31.04 2.45
C VAL A 354 -10.01 31.51 1.01
N ARG A 355 -9.01 32.36 0.73
CA ARG A 355 -8.68 32.77 -0.64
C ARG A 355 -7.99 31.64 -1.40
N PRO A 356 -8.12 31.56 -2.74
CA PRO A 356 -7.38 30.59 -3.58
C PRO A 356 -5.86 30.62 -3.41
N LYS A 357 -5.31 31.74 -2.92
CA LYS A 357 -3.88 31.86 -2.61
C LYS A 357 -3.45 30.86 -1.53
N TRP A 358 -4.30 30.53 -0.56
CA TRP A 358 -4.01 29.52 0.47
C TRP A 358 -3.64 28.18 -0.17
N LEU A 359 -4.53 27.64 -1.00
CA LEU A 359 -4.32 26.36 -1.67
C LEU A 359 -3.06 26.36 -2.54
N ARG A 360 -2.81 27.46 -3.26
CA ARG A 360 -1.59 27.63 -4.06
C ARG A 360 -0.34 27.67 -3.19
N THR A 361 -0.40 28.28 -2.00
CA THR A 361 0.73 28.29 -1.07
C THR A 361 0.94 26.90 -0.50
N CYS A 362 -0.11 26.20 -0.06
CA CYS A 362 0.01 24.81 0.41
C CYS A 362 0.68 23.92 -0.64
N TYR A 363 0.27 24.08 -1.90
CA TYR A 363 0.83 23.34 -3.03
C TYR A 363 2.32 23.63 -3.26
N LYS A 364 2.73 24.88 -3.15
CA LYS A 364 4.14 25.28 -3.35
C LYS A 364 5.03 24.88 -2.17
N ALA A 365 4.50 24.95 -0.97
CA ALA A 365 5.22 24.60 0.26
C ALA A 365 5.24 23.10 0.53
N LEU A 366 4.32 22.34 -0.08
CA LEU A 366 4.06 20.93 0.22
C LEU A 366 3.72 20.70 1.70
N GLU A 367 3.01 21.66 2.27
CA GLU A 367 2.62 21.69 3.68
C GLU A 367 1.28 22.44 3.84
N ARG A 368 0.47 22.06 4.83
CA ARG A 368 -0.74 22.81 5.17
C ARG A 368 -0.35 24.09 5.91
N VAL A 369 -0.18 25.17 5.16
CA VAL A 369 0.06 26.48 5.76
C VAL A 369 -1.17 26.98 6.50
N SER A 370 -0.95 27.77 7.56
CA SER A 370 -2.05 28.32 8.35
C SER A 370 -3.03 29.14 7.49
N GLU A 371 -4.31 28.92 7.72
CA GLU A 371 -5.42 29.59 7.03
C GLU A 371 -5.50 31.09 7.37
N LYS A 372 -4.96 31.50 8.53
CA LYS A 372 -5.08 32.85 9.12
C LYS A 372 -4.71 33.98 8.16
N ASP A 373 -3.63 33.80 7.40
CA ASP A 373 -3.12 34.82 6.46
C ASP A 373 -3.93 34.90 5.15
N TYR A 374 -4.90 33.99 4.98
CA TYR A 374 -5.65 33.81 3.75
C TYR A 374 -7.16 33.91 3.94
N LEU A 375 -7.62 34.23 5.15
CA LEU A 375 -9.05 34.37 5.44
C LEU A 375 -9.71 35.45 4.57
N ILE A 376 -10.98 35.21 4.24
CA ILE A 376 -11.85 36.23 3.66
C ILE A 376 -12.24 37.20 4.77
N LYS A 377 -12.06 38.50 4.51
CA LYS A 377 -12.43 39.56 5.46
C LYS A 377 -13.82 40.09 5.11
N PRO A 378 -14.69 40.35 6.09
CA PRO A 378 -15.94 41.06 5.86
C PRO A 378 -15.66 42.40 5.18
N LYS A 379 -16.48 42.79 4.21
CA LYS A 379 -16.48 44.18 3.76
C LYS A 379 -17.17 44.99 4.86
N VAL A 380 -16.39 45.82 5.55
CA VAL A 380 -16.87 46.80 6.54
C VAL A 380 -17.73 47.84 5.85
#